data_AF-A0A0G4MSB9-F1
#
_entry.id   AF-A0A0G4MSB9-F1
#
_cell.length_a   1.000
_cell.length_b   1.000
_cell.length_c   1.000
_cell.angle_alpha   90.00
_cell.angle_beta   90.00
_cell.angle_gamma   90.00
#
_symmetry.space_group_name_H-M   'P 1'
#
loop_
_entity.id
_entity.type
_entity.pdbx_description
1 polymer ?
#
loop_
_entity_poly.entity_id
_entity_poly.type
_entity_poly.pdbx_seq_one_letter_code
_entity_poly.pdbx_strand_id
1 'polypeptide(L)'
;MASSDLRDVLNLDAHAGPRPAKKLKTAASRPNLKGLAREVQNLGGDNPIAIVPEVSVFKKRRIAVRKPAARWELRAFQNSSRGDDGAFVLRHWRRKTDDDAARPGAAQQAQEDAAAPAEPKAQAREREQVLEDSAFAKYNVHVDVPQYSPDQYQSNLVSADWTKDETDYLMGLVREFDLRWPVIWDRYDYAPEAINGEASADGDESKAIIPVPTPRTMEALKARYYEIAAKMMSAQTPVQYMTKEEFALHETMLNFNPQQERVRKEFAVNGLSRTKEEANEEESLLVEIKRILARSSVFNEERRELYNRLDYPHTDQDINAFKSSTGLQTDR
;
A
#
# COMPACT_ATOMS: atom_id res chain seq x y z
N MET A 1 -29.92 0.99 44.10
CA MET A 1 -29.60 -0.44 44.28
C MET A 1 -28.11 -0.59 44.01
N ALA A 2 -27.34 -1.00 45.01
CA ALA A 2 -25.89 -1.04 44.94
C ALA A 2 -25.42 -2.30 44.20
N SER A 3 -24.31 -2.23 43.48
CA SER A 3 -23.73 -3.34 42.71
C SER A 3 -23.31 -4.55 43.57
N SER A 4 -23.42 -4.45 44.90
CA SER A 4 -23.27 -5.56 45.84
C SER A 4 -24.46 -6.52 45.79
N ASP A 5 -25.69 -6.01 45.65
CA ASP A 5 -26.92 -6.83 45.74
C ASP A 5 -27.09 -7.74 44.52
N LEU A 6 -26.62 -7.29 43.34
CA LEU A 6 -26.68 -8.11 42.11
C LEU A 6 -25.66 -9.25 42.10
N ARG A 7 -24.60 -9.18 42.92
CA ARG A 7 -23.55 -10.20 42.96
C ARG A 7 -23.90 -11.35 43.91
N ASP A 8 -24.66 -11.04 44.95
CA ASP A 8 -25.16 -12.02 45.92
C ASP A 8 -26.28 -12.90 45.32
N VAL A 9 -27.08 -12.33 44.41
CA VAL A 9 -28.12 -13.08 43.66
C VAL A 9 -27.53 -14.09 42.67
N LEU A 10 -26.25 -13.93 42.28
CA LEU A 10 -25.62 -14.75 41.23
C LEU A 10 -24.59 -15.76 41.75
N ASN A 11 -24.41 -15.94 43.06
CA ASN A 11 -23.48 -16.89 43.67
C ASN A 11 -22.08 -16.91 43.01
N LEU A 12 -21.58 -15.73 42.61
CA LEU A 12 -20.26 -15.60 42.00
C LEU A 12 -19.20 -15.52 43.10
N ASP A 13 -18.29 -16.49 43.09
CA ASP A 13 -17.24 -16.67 44.10
C ASP A 13 -16.43 -15.39 44.32
N ALA A 14 -16.43 -14.90 45.56
CA ALA A 14 -15.53 -13.86 45.98
C ALA A 14 -14.12 -14.46 46.11
N HIS A 15 -13.06 -13.70 45.82
CA HIS A 15 -11.62 -13.98 46.04
C HIS A 15 -10.78 -14.31 44.80
N ALA A 16 -10.57 -13.34 43.91
CA ALA A 16 -9.27 -13.13 43.25
C ALA A 16 -9.21 -11.75 42.59
N GLY A 17 -8.59 -10.77 43.24
CA GLY A 17 -8.26 -9.47 42.63
C GLY A 17 -8.05 -8.36 43.66
N PRO A 18 -6.94 -7.60 43.62
CA PRO A 18 -6.62 -6.61 44.63
C PRO A 18 -7.57 -5.41 44.57
N ARG A 19 -8.08 -4.99 45.74
CA ARG A 19 -8.98 -3.84 45.90
C ARG A 19 -8.34 -2.55 45.35
N PRO A 20 -9.08 -1.69 44.60
CA PRO A 20 -8.57 -0.38 44.22
C PRO A 20 -8.49 0.54 45.44
N ALA A 21 -7.36 1.23 45.58
CA ALA A 21 -7.10 2.18 46.66
C ALA A 21 -8.12 3.32 46.70
N LYS A 22 -8.51 3.71 47.91
CA LYS A 22 -9.41 4.85 48.20
C LYS A 22 -8.90 6.11 47.49
N LYS A 23 -9.71 6.67 46.57
CA LYS A 23 -9.41 7.92 45.88
C LYS A 23 -9.21 9.05 46.90
N LEU A 24 -8.04 9.67 46.83
CA LEU A 24 -7.65 10.87 47.57
C LEU A 24 -8.62 12.01 47.24
N LYS A 25 -9.27 12.58 48.25
CA LYS A 25 -10.21 13.70 48.11
C LYS A 25 -9.41 14.97 47.84
N THR A 26 -9.21 15.34 46.57
CA THR A 26 -8.65 16.64 46.20
C THR A 26 -9.69 17.72 46.44
N ALA A 27 -9.57 18.47 47.53
CA ALA A 27 -10.33 19.68 47.77
C ALA A 27 -9.80 20.80 46.85
N ALA A 28 -10.25 20.82 45.60
CA ALA A 28 -10.06 21.98 44.73
C ALA A 28 -11.16 23.02 45.02
N SER A 29 -10.74 24.25 45.30
CA SER A 29 -11.65 25.40 45.45
C SER A 29 -12.36 25.66 44.11
N ARG A 30 -13.70 25.61 44.11
CA ARG A 30 -14.52 25.87 42.92
C ARG A 30 -14.58 27.38 42.66
N PRO A 31 -14.23 27.87 41.45
CA PRO A 31 -14.38 29.28 41.13
C PRO A 31 -15.87 29.63 41.04
N ASN A 32 -16.33 30.57 41.88
CA ASN A 32 -17.66 31.17 41.73
C ASN A 32 -17.69 32.00 40.45
N LEU A 33 -18.60 31.67 39.53
CA LEU A 33 -18.86 32.49 38.35
C LEU A 33 -19.70 33.69 38.79
N LYS A 34 -19.09 34.88 38.78
CA LYS A 34 -19.73 36.12 39.25
C LYS A 34 -20.92 36.44 38.35
N GLY A 35 -22.14 36.38 38.90
CA GLY A 35 -23.38 36.76 38.22
C GLY A 35 -24.42 35.65 38.06
N LEU A 36 -24.14 34.41 38.47
CA LEU A 36 -25.10 33.30 38.41
C LEU A 36 -25.64 32.96 39.81
N ALA A 37 -26.96 32.74 39.92
CA ALA A 37 -27.60 32.37 41.19
C ALA A 37 -27.09 31.00 41.68
N ARG A 38 -26.85 30.92 43.00
CA ARG A 38 -26.15 29.81 43.65
C ARG A 38 -26.86 28.45 43.51
N GLU A 39 -28.18 28.46 43.37
CA GLU A 39 -29.02 27.28 43.16
C GLU A 39 -28.93 26.74 41.72
N VAL A 40 -28.80 27.63 40.72
CA VAL A 40 -28.66 27.27 39.31
C VAL A 40 -27.31 26.59 39.04
N GLN A 41 -26.26 27.02 39.73
CA GLN A 41 -24.93 26.41 39.61
C GLN A 41 -24.84 25.01 40.24
N ASN A 42 -25.72 24.67 41.19
CA ASN A 42 -25.76 23.34 41.81
C ASN A 42 -26.60 22.32 41.01
N LEU A 43 -27.46 22.80 40.09
CA LEU A 43 -28.29 21.96 39.21
C LEU A 43 -27.58 21.56 37.91
N GLY A 44 -26.51 22.26 37.53
CA GLY A 44 -25.67 21.92 36.39
C GLY A 44 -24.80 20.71 36.68
N GLY A 45 -25.28 19.52 36.29
CA GLY A 45 -24.50 18.29 36.30
C GLY A 45 -23.21 18.39 35.48
N ASP A 46 -22.32 17.43 35.76
CA ASP A 46 -20.89 17.34 35.43
C ASP A 46 -20.59 17.21 33.92
N ASN A 47 -20.97 18.21 33.12
CA ASN A 47 -20.44 18.52 31.79
C ASN A 47 -21.01 19.86 31.30
N PRO A 48 -20.41 21.01 31.65
CA PRO A 48 -20.70 22.22 30.91
C PRO A 48 -20.19 22.01 29.48
N ILE A 49 -21.10 21.84 28.52
CA ILE A 49 -20.80 22.09 27.10
C ILE A 49 -20.47 23.59 27.06
N ALA A 50 -19.19 23.88 27.18
CA ALA A 50 -18.68 25.24 27.09
C ALA A 50 -18.81 25.68 25.63
N ILE A 51 -19.98 26.18 25.25
CA ILE A 51 -20.12 27.02 24.06
C ILE A 51 -19.49 28.35 24.44
N VAL A 52 -18.16 28.37 24.45
CA VAL A 52 -17.39 29.60 24.42
C VAL A 52 -17.59 30.13 23.01
N PRO A 53 -18.26 31.28 22.80
CA PRO A 53 -18.15 31.94 21.51
C PRO A 53 -16.67 32.19 21.28
N GLU A 54 -16.10 31.65 20.20
CA GLU A 54 -14.77 32.00 19.73
C GLU A 54 -14.79 33.48 19.32
N VAL A 55 -14.74 34.36 20.30
CA VAL A 55 -14.32 35.74 20.09
C VAL A 55 -12.87 35.64 19.65
N SER A 56 -12.65 35.76 18.34
CA SER A 56 -11.33 35.88 17.76
C SER A 56 -10.62 37.02 18.48
N VAL A 57 -9.78 36.68 19.44
CA VAL A 57 -8.88 37.64 20.08
C VAL A 57 -7.92 38.01 18.97
N PHE A 58 -8.25 39.09 18.24
CA PHE A 58 -7.37 39.71 17.27
C PHE A 58 -6.00 39.77 17.94
N LYS A 59 -5.06 39.00 17.39
CA LYS A 59 -3.72 38.80 17.94
C LYS A 59 -3.22 40.17 18.38
N LYS A 60 -3.16 40.43 19.69
CA LYS A 60 -2.40 41.58 20.22
C LYS A 60 -1.07 41.53 19.50
N ARG A 61 -0.77 42.57 18.70
CA ARG A 61 0.46 42.65 17.90
C ARG A 61 1.59 42.20 18.80
N ARG A 62 2.14 41.01 18.53
CA ARG A 62 3.36 40.57 19.22
C ARG A 62 4.35 41.68 18.94
N ILE A 63 4.89 42.29 19.99
CA ILE A 63 6.05 43.18 19.89
C ILE A 63 7.01 42.46 18.96
N ALA A 64 7.30 43.08 17.81
CA ALA A 64 8.03 42.45 16.74
C ALA A 64 9.35 41.95 17.31
N VAL A 65 9.45 40.65 17.53
CA VAL A 65 10.75 39.99 17.68
C VAL A 65 11.41 40.22 16.34
N ARG A 66 12.25 41.25 16.27
CA ARG A 66 13.12 41.55 15.12
C ARG A 66 14.13 40.41 15.03
N LYS A 67 13.68 39.24 14.61
CA LYS A 67 14.59 38.21 14.14
C LYS A 67 15.35 38.84 12.97
N PRO A 68 16.68 38.84 12.97
CA PRO A 68 17.44 39.35 11.85
C PRO A 68 16.98 38.65 10.57
N ALA A 69 16.93 39.41 9.47
CA ALA A 69 16.56 38.84 8.18
C ALA A 69 17.48 37.65 7.87
N ALA A 70 16.88 36.52 7.50
CA ALA A 70 17.64 35.33 7.14
C ALA A 70 18.60 35.68 5.99
N ARG A 71 19.89 35.42 6.18
CA ARG A 71 20.89 35.62 5.13
C ARG A 71 20.77 34.47 4.14
N TRP A 72 20.69 34.80 2.86
CA TRP A 72 20.63 33.83 1.77
C TRP A 72 21.91 33.93 0.96
N GLU A 73 22.45 32.79 0.55
CA GLU A 73 23.61 32.71 -0.32
C GLU A 73 23.31 31.79 -1.51
N LEU A 74 23.91 32.16 -2.65
CA LEU A 74 23.68 31.50 -3.93
C LEU A 74 24.77 30.42 -4.10
N ARG A 75 24.46 29.21 -3.60
CA ARG A 75 25.40 28.08 -3.50
C ARG A 75 25.40 27.25 -4.77
N ALA A 76 26.61 26.90 -5.22
CA ALA A 76 26.81 25.95 -6.31
C ALA A 76 26.58 24.51 -5.80
N PHE A 77 25.90 23.70 -6.60
CA PHE A 77 25.62 22.30 -6.33
C PHE A 77 25.66 21.49 -7.64
N GLN A 78 25.96 20.20 -7.53
CA GLN A 78 25.91 19.25 -8.63
C GLN A 78 24.68 18.34 -8.49
N ASN A 79 24.22 17.72 -9.56
CA ASN A 79 23.14 16.74 -9.51
C ASN A 79 23.66 15.39 -10.01
N SER A 80 24.02 14.49 -9.08
CA SER A 80 24.52 13.15 -9.39
C SER A 80 23.53 12.33 -10.22
N SER A 81 22.22 12.57 -10.09
CA SER A 81 21.17 11.84 -10.80
C SER A 81 21.12 12.08 -12.31
N ARG A 82 21.89 13.03 -12.84
CA ARG A 82 21.93 13.31 -14.28
C ARG A 82 22.86 12.39 -15.07
N GLY A 83 23.80 11.70 -14.41
CA GLY A 83 24.83 10.91 -15.09
C GLY A 83 25.91 11.75 -15.80
N ASP A 84 25.90 13.07 -15.61
CA ASP A 84 26.84 14.02 -16.24
C ASP A 84 28.14 14.19 -15.40
N ASP A 85 28.38 13.36 -14.38
CA ASP A 85 29.57 13.36 -13.48
C ASP A 85 30.09 14.76 -13.09
N GLY A 86 29.18 15.64 -12.69
CA GLY A 86 29.53 16.98 -12.20
C GLY A 86 29.87 18.01 -13.28
N ALA A 87 29.72 17.69 -14.58
CA ALA A 87 29.95 18.61 -15.68
C ALA A 87 29.03 19.85 -15.62
N PHE A 88 27.80 19.68 -15.09
CA PHE A 88 26.84 20.76 -14.97
C PHE A 88 26.65 21.20 -13.52
N VAL A 89 27.18 22.39 -13.20
CA VAL A 89 27.06 23.01 -11.88
C VAL A 89 25.89 23.99 -11.87
N LEU A 90 24.86 23.65 -11.11
CA LEU A 90 23.70 24.50 -10.87
C LEU A 90 23.91 25.35 -9.62
N ARG A 91 23.08 26.38 -9.44
CA ARG A 91 23.11 27.20 -8.22
C ARG A 91 21.72 27.34 -7.63
N HIS A 92 21.60 27.28 -6.30
CA HIS A 92 20.34 27.49 -5.59
C HIS A 92 20.52 28.43 -4.39
N TRP A 93 19.44 29.11 -4.00
CA TRP A 93 19.42 29.95 -2.81
C TRP A 93 19.29 29.07 -1.57
N ARG A 94 20.32 29.07 -0.71
CA ARG A 94 20.28 28.38 0.59
C ARG A 94 20.33 29.42 1.72
N ARG A 95 19.60 29.17 2.79
CA ARG A 95 19.71 29.98 4.01
C ARG A 95 21.05 29.67 4.66
N LYS A 96 21.84 30.71 4.92
CA LYS A 96 23.10 30.60 5.64
C LYS A 96 22.80 30.20 7.09
N THR A 97 23.13 28.98 7.47
CA THR A 97 23.06 28.50 8.86
C THR A 97 24.37 28.81 9.57
N ASP A 98 24.37 28.84 10.91
CA ASP A 98 25.60 29.09 11.69
C ASP A 98 26.66 28.00 11.44
N ASP A 99 26.26 26.79 11.06
CA ASP A 99 27.16 25.69 10.65
C ASP A 99 27.94 26.00 9.37
N ASP A 100 27.37 26.76 8.42
CA ASP A 100 28.07 27.14 7.19
C ASP A 100 29.15 28.21 7.44
N ALA A 101 29.08 28.94 8.56
CA ALA A 101 30.13 29.87 8.98
C ALA A 101 31.39 29.15 9.50
N ALA A 102 31.26 27.89 9.90
CA ALA A 102 32.38 27.04 10.34
C ALA A 102 33.10 26.33 9.18
N ARG A 103 32.57 26.38 7.95
CA ARG A 103 33.21 25.77 6.78
C ARG A 103 34.34 26.70 6.27
N PRO A 104 35.60 26.22 6.15
CA PRO A 104 36.79 27.06 5.96
C PRO A 104 36.97 27.62 4.52
N GLY A 105 35.87 27.94 3.82
CA GLY A 105 35.89 28.50 2.46
C GLY A 105 34.93 29.67 2.22
N ALA A 106 33.94 29.89 3.08
CA ALA A 106 32.97 30.99 2.89
C ALA A 106 33.45 32.35 3.46
N ALA A 107 34.51 32.34 4.29
CA ALA A 107 35.04 33.55 4.92
C ALA A 107 35.97 34.36 4.00
N GLN A 108 36.44 33.80 2.87
CA GLN A 108 37.42 34.48 2.01
C GLN A 108 36.82 35.39 0.93
N GLN A 109 35.50 35.32 0.66
CA GLN A 109 34.89 36.14 -0.40
C GLN A 109 34.41 37.54 0.04
N ALA A 110 34.55 37.91 1.31
CA ALA A 110 34.04 39.19 1.82
C ALA A 110 35.13 40.21 2.20
N GLN A 111 36.42 39.93 1.93
CA GLN A 111 37.51 40.79 2.37
C GLN A 111 38.65 40.87 1.34
N GLU A 112 38.32 41.19 0.09
CA GLU A 112 39.31 41.62 -0.90
C GLU A 112 38.76 42.84 -1.67
N ASP A 113 38.73 43.99 -1.01
CA ASP A 113 38.65 45.30 -1.64
C ASP A 113 39.52 46.27 -0.82
N ALA A 114 40.84 46.06 -0.85
CA ALA A 114 41.86 47.05 -0.47
C ALA A 114 43.27 46.63 -0.95
N ALA A 115 43.61 47.07 -2.16
CA ALA A 115 44.93 47.50 -2.65
C ALA A 115 46.23 46.67 -2.43
N ALA A 116 46.79 46.24 -3.57
CA ALA A 116 48.22 46.21 -3.98
C ALA A 116 49.02 44.87 -3.86
N PRO A 117 50.11 44.64 -4.65
CA PRO A 117 50.07 43.71 -5.80
C PRO A 117 51.20 42.64 -5.86
N ALA A 118 50.97 41.61 -6.70
CA ALA A 118 51.93 40.69 -7.39
C ALA A 118 52.84 39.79 -6.51
N GLU A 119 52.97 38.47 -6.66
CA GLU A 119 53.23 37.64 -7.85
C GLU A 119 53.02 36.12 -7.54
N PRO A 120 53.10 35.20 -8.54
CA PRO A 120 52.27 34.01 -8.62
C PRO A 120 52.90 32.79 -7.95
N LYS A 121 52.11 32.05 -7.18
CA LYS A 121 52.37 30.63 -6.92
C LYS A 121 51.16 29.81 -7.33
N ALA A 122 51.18 29.47 -8.61
CA ALA A 122 50.51 28.32 -9.20
C ALA A 122 50.92 27.06 -8.41
N GLN A 123 50.18 26.76 -7.35
CA GLN A 123 50.13 25.48 -6.64
C GLN A 123 49.04 25.51 -5.55
N ALA A 124 47.91 26.16 -5.83
CA ALA A 124 46.66 25.83 -5.14
C ALA A 124 46.17 24.52 -5.76
N ARG A 125 46.77 23.42 -5.28
CA ARG A 125 46.29 22.05 -5.46
C ARG A 125 44.78 22.08 -5.42
N GLU A 126 44.19 21.54 -6.48
CA GLU A 126 42.78 21.18 -6.64
C GLU A 126 42.25 20.67 -5.30
N ARG A 127 41.78 21.58 -4.45
CA ARG A 127 40.88 21.21 -3.38
C ARG A 127 39.63 20.92 -4.16
N GLU A 128 39.38 19.64 -4.44
CA GLU A 128 38.08 19.15 -4.85
C GLU A 128 37.08 19.89 -3.97
N GLN A 129 36.48 20.93 -4.54
CA GLN A 129 35.37 21.59 -3.88
C GLN A 129 34.34 20.49 -3.90
N VAL A 130 34.16 19.82 -2.76
CA VAL A 130 33.11 18.82 -2.59
C VAL A 130 31.82 19.59 -2.76
N LEU A 131 31.40 19.71 -4.02
CA LEU A 131 30.19 20.37 -4.44
C LEU A 131 29.07 19.57 -3.81
N GLU A 132 28.22 20.26 -3.07
CA GLU A 132 27.08 19.63 -2.45
C GLU A 132 26.23 19.00 -3.55
N ASP A 133 25.83 17.75 -3.35
CA ASP A 133 24.91 17.10 -4.26
C ASP A 133 23.50 17.66 -4.06
N SER A 134 22.69 17.58 -5.11
CA SER A 134 21.31 18.03 -5.11
C SER A 134 20.55 17.38 -3.95
N ALA A 135 19.81 18.18 -3.19
CA ALA A 135 18.95 17.67 -2.12
C ALA A 135 17.91 16.65 -2.62
N PHE A 136 17.64 16.65 -3.93
CA PHE A 136 16.72 15.74 -4.58
C PHE A 136 17.38 14.48 -5.14
N ALA A 137 18.71 14.42 -5.22
CA ALA A 137 19.42 13.27 -5.80
C ALA A 137 19.14 11.97 -5.04
N LYS A 138 18.95 12.07 -3.72
CA LYS A 138 18.53 10.96 -2.86
C LYS A 138 17.20 10.30 -3.24
N TYR A 139 16.37 10.97 -4.05
CA TYR A 139 15.09 10.44 -4.52
C TYR A 139 15.21 9.72 -5.87
N ASN A 140 16.38 9.76 -6.51
CA ASN A 140 16.65 9.01 -7.73
C ASN A 140 16.96 7.55 -7.40
N VAL A 141 15.92 6.81 -7.01
CA VAL A 141 15.99 5.40 -6.65
C VAL A 141 15.64 4.57 -7.89
N HIS A 142 16.59 3.75 -8.34
CA HIS A 142 16.39 2.79 -9.42
C HIS A 142 16.00 1.42 -8.84
N VAL A 143 15.13 0.71 -9.55
CA VAL A 143 14.76 -0.65 -9.17
C VAL A 143 15.75 -1.64 -9.79
N ASP A 144 16.16 -2.64 -9.01
CA ASP A 144 17.02 -3.70 -9.52
C ASP A 144 16.20 -4.66 -10.40
N VAL A 145 16.59 -4.78 -11.67
CA VAL A 145 15.91 -5.59 -12.68
C VAL A 145 16.78 -6.82 -12.95
N PRO A 146 16.23 -8.05 -12.77
CA PRO A 146 16.98 -9.27 -13.03
C PRO A 146 17.55 -9.31 -14.45
N GLN A 147 18.83 -9.65 -14.59
CA GLN A 147 19.48 -9.84 -15.88
C GLN A 147 19.74 -11.33 -16.11
N TYR A 148 19.49 -11.80 -17.33
CA TYR A 148 19.73 -13.18 -17.73
C TYR A 148 20.71 -13.28 -18.89
N SER A 149 21.44 -14.39 -18.94
CA SER A 149 22.26 -14.75 -20.11
C SER A 149 21.42 -15.49 -21.17
N PRO A 150 21.89 -15.56 -22.43
CA PRO A 150 21.25 -16.38 -23.46
C PRO A 150 21.06 -17.85 -23.06
N ASP A 151 22.02 -18.43 -22.32
CA ASP A 151 21.96 -19.83 -21.87
C ASP A 151 20.91 -20.02 -20.77
N GLN A 152 20.77 -19.05 -19.87
CA GLN A 152 19.72 -19.04 -18.85
C GLN A 152 18.33 -18.90 -19.49
N TYR A 153 18.23 -18.14 -20.58
CA TYR A 153 17.00 -18.02 -21.33
C TYR A 153 16.57 -19.36 -21.93
N GLN A 154 17.49 -20.03 -22.64
CA GLN A 154 17.20 -21.29 -23.32
C GLN A 154 16.85 -22.43 -22.35
N SER A 155 17.42 -22.42 -21.15
CA SER A 155 17.18 -23.45 -20.14
C SER A 155 15.87 -23.26 -19.38
N ASN A 156 15.56 -22.03 -18.95
CA ASN A 156 14.48 -21.79 -17.98
C ASN A 156 13.38 -20.82 -18.45
N LEU A 157 13.65 -19.95 -19.43
CA LEU A 157 12.77 -18.82 -19.76
C LEU A 157 12.00 -18.98 -21.09
N VAL A 158 12.20 -20.07 -21.82
CA VAL A 158 11.46 -20.36 -23.06
C VAL A 158 9.96 -20.46 -22.77
N SER A 159 9.15 -19.79 -23.60
CA SER A 159 7.68 -19.80 -23.53
C SER A 159 7.10 -19.96 -24.93
N ALA A 160 5.90 -20.54 -25.03
CA ALA A 160 5.20 -20.71 -26.31
C ALA A 160 4.66 -19.38 -26.86
N ASP A 161 4.29 -18.46 -25.97
CA ASP A 161 3.63 -17.20 -26.34
C ASP A 161 4.61 -16.04 -26.52
N TRP A 162 5.88 -16.21 -26.16
CA TRP A 162 6.88 -15.13 -26.11
C TRP A 162 8.16 -15.52 -26.84
N THR A 163 8.63 -14.66 -27.73
CA THR A 163 9.94 -14.81 -28.33
C THR A 163 11.03 -14.25 -27.40
N LYS A 164 12.28 -14.64 -27.68
CA LYS A 164 13.44 -14.10 -26.96
C LYS A 164 13.55 -12.59 -27.17
N ASP A 165 13.46 -12.14 -28.40
CA ASP A 165 13.63 -10.74 -28.77
C ASP A 165 12.52 -9.86 -28.15
N GLU A 166 11.27 -10.35 -28.10
CA GLU A 166 10.16 -9.68 -27.42
C GLU A 166 10.40 -9.60 -25.90
N THR A 167 10.96 -10.66 -25.32
CA THR A 167 11.29 -10.70 -23.89
C THR A 167 12.42 -9.73 -23.57
N ASP A 168 13.48 -9.69 -24.39
CA ASP A 168 14.62 -8.78 -24.24
C ASP A 168 14.15 -7.32 -24.36
N TYR A 169 13.25 -7.02 -25.31
CA TYR A 169 12.62 -5.71 -25.46
C TYR A 169 11.83 -5.31 -24.20
N LEU A 170 10.99 -6.21 -23.67
CA LEU A 170 10.25 -5.97 -22.42
C LEU A 170 11.20 -5.66 -21.25
N MET A 171 12.25 -6.46 -21.07
CA MET A 171 13.22 -6.27 -19.98
C MET A 171 14.01 -4.96 -20.12
N GLY A 172 14.28 -4.52 -21.35
CA GLY A 172 14.86 -3.20 -21.64
C GLY A 172 13.95 -2.07 -21.19
N LEU A 173 12.67 -2.10 -21.59
CA LEU A 173 11.68 -1.09 -21.17
C LEU A 173 11.49 -1.06 -19.65
N VAL A 174 11.46 -2.23 -19.00
CA VAL A 174 11.32 -2.34 -17.54
C VAL A 174 12.47 -1.65 -16.82
N ARG A 175 13.70 -1.75 -17.36
CA ARG A 175 14.89 -1.08 -16.84
C ARG A 175 14.85 0.43 -17.10
N GLU A 176 14.46 0.86 -18.29
CA GLU A 176 14.41 2.28 -18.66
C GLU A 176 13.36 3.06 -17.85
N PHE A 177 12.23 2.43 -17.54
CA PHE A 177 11.09 3.08 -16.86
C PHE A 177 10.89 2.65 -15.40
N ASP A 178 11.90 2.05 -14.76
CA ASP A 178 11.88 1.66 -13.34
C ASP A 178 10.57 0.93 -12.92
N LEU A 179 10.14 -0.08 -13.68
CA LEU A 179 8.90 -0.85 -13.42
C LEU A 179 7.58 -0.04 -13.41
N ARG A 180 7.56 1.16 -13.99
CA ARG A 180 6.34 1.96 -14.13
C ARG A 180 5.43 1.39 -15.22
N TRP A 181 4.66 0.37 -14.86
CA TRP A 181 3.78 -0.37 -15.75
C TRP A 181 2.88 0.48 -16.67
N PRO A 182 2.26 1.58 -16.21
CA PRO A 182 1.47 2.43 -17.11
C PRO A 182 2.30 3.02 -18.25
N VAL A 183 3.54 3.46 -17.98
CA VAL A 183 4.45 4.03 -18.98
C VAL A 183 5.01 2.95 -19.89
N ILE A 184 5.39 1.80 -19.30
CA ILE A 184 5.89 0.65 -20.06
C ILE A 184 4.83 0.19 -21.05
N TRP A 185 3.57 0.04 -20.60
CA TRP A 185 2.46 -0.39 -21.45
C TRP A 185 2.12 0.65 -22.53
N ASP A 186 2.12 1.94 -22.19
CA ASP A 186 1.89 3.03 -23.15
C ASP A 186 2.96 3.09 -24.25
N ARG A 187 4.22 2.80 -23.92
CA ARG A 187 5.36 2.81 -24.85
C ARG A 187 5.68 1.43 -25.44
N TYR A 188 4.85 0.42 -25.19
CA TYR A 188 5.09 -0.94 -25.67
C TYR A 188 4.69 -1.06 -27.14
N ASP A 189 5.65 -0.88 -28.04
CA ASP A 189 5.47 -0.98 -29.49
C ASP A 189 6.46 -1.98 -30.07
N TYR A 190 6.31 -3.25 -29.68
CA TYR A 190 7.13 -4.33 -30.20
C TYR A 190 6.61 -4.79 -31.56
N ALA A 191 7.41 -4.56 -32.61
CA ALA A 191 7.19 -5.10 -33.94
C ALA A 191 8.16 -6.27 -34.17
N PRO A 192 7.67 -7.49 -34.46
CA PRO A 192 8.56 -8.61 -34.75
C PRO A 192 9.34 -8.33 -36.03
N GLU A 193 10.64 -8.68 -36.02
CA GLU A 193 11.49 -8.51 -37.20
C GLU A 193 10.93 -9.34 -38.37
N ALA A 194 10.99 -8.77 -39.58
CA ALA A 194 10.55 -9.46 -40.79
C ALA A 194 11.47 -10.66 -41.03
N ILE A 195 10.91 -11.86 -40.90
CA ILE A 195 11.64 -13.09 -41.24
C ILE A 195 11.69 -13.14 -42.77
N ASN A 196 12.90 -13.04 -43.32
CA ASN A 196 13.13 -13.31 -44.73
C ASN A 196 12.76 -14.77 -44.99
N GLY A 197 11.81 -15.00 -45.90
CA GLY A 197 11.38 -16.34 -46.26
C GLY A 197 12.56 -17.19 -46.70
N GLU A 198 12.55 -18.46 -46.31
CA GLU A 198 13.54 -19.46 -46.69
C GLU A 198 13.73 -19.45 -48.22
N ALA A 199 14.99 -19.39 -48.68
CA ALA A 199 15.30 -19.38 -50.11
C ALA A 199 14.84 -20.68 -50.77
N SER A 200 13.65 -20.67 -51.37
CA SER A 200 13.25 -21.72 -52.30
C SER A 200 14.15 -21.66 -53.54
N ALA A 201 14.44 -22.81 -54.14
CA ALA A 201 15.37 -22.97 -55.26
C ALA A 201 15.03 -22.14 -56.53
N ASP A 202 13.88 -21.47 -56.56
CA ASP A 202 13.38 -20.65 -57.67
C ASP A 202 13.58 -19.12 -57.49
N GLY A 203 14.27 -18.66 -56.44
CA GLY A 203 14.78 -17.28 -56.38
C GLY A 203 13.74 -16.16 -56.34
N ASP A 204 12.55 -16.43 -55.80
CA ASP A 204 11.49 -15.43 -55.64
C ASP A 204 11.51 -14.88 -54.20
N GLU A 205 12.36 -13.88 -53.93
CA GLU A 205 12.56 -13.26 -52.60
C GLU A 205 11.39 -12.35 -52.15
N SER A 206 10.24 -12.45 -52.81
CA SER A 206 9.23 -11.39 -52.86
C SER A 206 8.16 -11.43 -51.75
N LYS A 207 8.29 -12.32 -50.75
CA LYS A 207 7.24 -12.49 -49.72
C LYS A 207 7.81 -12.51 -48.30
N ALA A 208 8.26 -11.36 -47.84
CA ALA A 208 8.53 -11.12 -46.42
C ALA A 208 7.24 -11.39 -45.62
N ILE A 209 7.25 -12.43 -44.79
CA ILE A 209 6.15 -12.70 -43.87
C ILE A 209 6.38 -11.81 -42.66
N ILE A 210 5.66 -10.68 -42.60
CA ILE A 210 5.65 -9.82 -41.41
C ILE A 210 4.67 -10.46 -40.41
N PRO A 211 5.14 -10.96 -39.25
CA PRO A 211 4.22 -11.49 -38.25
C PRO A 211 3.33 -10.35 -37.72
N VAL A 212 2.04 -10.61 -37.58
CA VAL A 212 1.11 -9.60 -37.05
C VAL A 212 1.47 -9.33 -35.58
N PRO A 213 1.71 -8.06 -35.19
CA PRO A 213 2.02 -7.74 -33.80
C PRO A 213 0.84 -8.10 -32.90
N THR A 214 1.08 -8.87 -31.85
CA THR A 214 0.06 -9.26 -30.89
C THR A 214 -0.14 -8.14 -29.87
N PRO A 215 -1.33 -7.53 -29.76
CA PRO A 215 -1.58 -6.52 -28.74
C PRO A 215 -1.51 -7.17 -27.34
N ARG A 216 -0.58 -6.70 -26.50
CA ARG A 216 -0.41 -7.21 -25.15
C ARG A 216 -1.18 -6.34 -24.14
N THR A 217 -1.85 -7.00 -23.20
CA THR A 217 -2.42 -6.32 -22.04
C THR A 217 -1.32 -6.04 -21.00
N MET A 218 -1.51 -5.00 -20.18
CA MET A 218 -0.57 -4.66 -19.10
C MET A 218 -0.33 -5.87 -18.16
N GLU A 219 -1.39 -6.63 -17.87
CA GLU A 219 -1.36 -7.80 -17.00
C GLU A 219 -0.56 -8.96 -17.62
N ALA A 220 -0.57 -9.10 -18.95
CA ALA A 220 0.25 -10.08 -19.66
C ALA A 220 1.75 -9.71 -19.62
N LEU A 221 2.08 -8.42 -19.80
CA LEU A 221 3.47 -7.93 -19.65
C LEU A 221 4.00 -8.18 -18.23
N LYS A 222 3.18 -7.87 -17.21
CA LYS A 222 3.48 -8.15 -15.81
C LYS A 222 3.72 -9.63 -15.56
N ALA A 223 2.84 -10.49 -16.07
CA ALA A 223 2.95 -11.93 -15.88
C ALA A 223 4.28 -12.47 -16.39
N ARG A 224 4.68 -12.04 -17.59
CA ARG A 224 5.96 -12.44 -18.19
C ARG A 224 7.15 -11.97 -17.36
N TYR A 225 7.14 -10.71 -16.92
CA TYR A 225 8.19 -10.16 -16.07
C TYR A 225 8.31 -10.92 -14.74
N TYR A 226 7.20 -11.17 -14.04
CA TYR A 226 7.23 -11.87 -12.75
C TYR A 226 7.63 -13.33 -12.88
N GLU A 227 7.25 -14.00 -13.98
CA GLU A 227 7.72 -15.36 -14.30
C GLU A 227 9.25 -15.38 -14.43
N ILE A 228 9.81 -14.44 -15.20
CA ILE A 228 11.26 -14.34 -15.40
C ILE A 228 11.95 -13.99 -14.08
N ALA A 229 11.44 -13.00 -13.35
CA ALA A 229 12.02 -12.57 -12.09
C ALA A 229 12.05 -13.71 -11.06
N ALA A 230 10.96 -14.47 -10.92
CA ALA A 230 10.91 -15.62 -10.02
C ALA A 230 11.93 -16.70 -10.42
N LYS A 231 11.99 -17.06 -11.71
CA LYS A 231 12.96 -18.04 -12.21
C LYS A 231 14.40 -17.58 -12.02
N MET A 232 14.68 -16.30 -12.28
CA MET A 232 16.01 -15.73 -12.09
C MET A 232 16.42 -15.65 -10.63
N MET A 233 15.50 -15.31 -9.72
CA MET A 233 15.76 -15.37 -8.29
C MET A 233 16.10 -16.80 -7.86
N SER A 234 15.33 -17.80 -8.29
CA SER A 234 15.59 -19.20 -7.95
C SER A 234 16.92 -19.74 -8.52
N ALA A 235 17.37 -19.20 -9.66
CA ALA A 235 18.62 -19.57 -10.30
C ALA A 235 19.84 -18.93 -9.64
N GLN A 236 19.72 -17.70 -9.14
CA GLN A 236 20.78 -16.99 -8.43
C GLN A 236 20.90 -17.45 -6.98
N THR A 237 19.77 -17.55 -6.28
CA THR A 237 19.67 -18.00 -4.89
C THR A 237 18.68 -19.16 -4.81
N PRO A 238 19.17 -20.41 -4.75
CA PRO A 238 18.29 -21.55 -4.58
C PRO A 238 17.44 -21.39 -3.32
N VAL A 239 16.18 -21.83 -3.39
CA VAL A 239 15.13 -21.64 -2.35
C VAL A 239 15.61 -22.02 -0.93
N GLN A 240 16.54 -22.96 -0.82
CA GLN A 240 17.10 -23.44 0.45
C GLN A 240 17.99 -22.40 1.17
N TYR A 241 18.56 -21.45 0.44
CA TYR A 241 19.47 -20.43 0.95
C TYR A 241 18.85 -19.03 0.98
N MET A 242 17.58 -18.93 0.65
CA MET A 242 16.87 -17.68 0.48
C MET A 242 16.51 -17.08 1.83
N THR A 243 16.60 -15.75 1.96
CA THR A 243 16.10 -15.07 3.16
C THR A 243 14.57 -15.15 3.22
N LYS A 244 13.98 -14.96 4.40
CA LYS A 244 12.51 -14.99 4.56
C LYS A 244 11.81 -13.96 3.68
N GLU A 245 12.39 -12.78 3.52
CA GLU A 245 11.84 -11.69 2.71
C GLU A 245 11.96 -12.00 1.22
N GLU A 246 13.12 -12.50 0.79
CA GLU A 246 13.31 -12.96 -0.59
C GLU A 246 12.34 -14.09 -0.94
N PHE A 247 12.19 -15.10 -0.07
CA PHE A 247 11.29 -16.23 -0.31
C PHE A 247 9.84 -15.77 -0.47
N ALA A 248 9.38 -14.86 0.39
CA ALA A 248 8.04 -14.29 0.28
C ALA A 248 7.88 -13.53 -1.06
N LEU A 249 8.90 -12.77 -1.47
CA LEU A 249 8.89 -12.08 -2.76
C LEU A 249 8.80 -13.09 -3.93
N HIS A 250 9.62 -14.13 -3.92
CA HIS A 250 9.59 -15.18 -4.93
C HIS A 250 8.24 -15.88 -5.00
N GLU A 251 7.64 -16.23 -3.86
CA GLU A 251 6.30 -16.83 -3.80
C GLU A 251 5.24 -15.89 -4.39
N THR A 252 5.28 -14.59 -4.06
CA THR A 252 4.34 -13.62 -4.62
C THR A 252 4.48 -13.43 -6.13
N MET A 253 5.71 -13.46 -6.66
CA MET A 253 5.96 -13.37 -8.10
C MET A 253 5.48 -14.63 -8.83
N LEU A 254 5.74 -15.80 -8.27
CA LEU A 254 5.41 -17.09 -8.88
C LEU A 254 3.89 -17.32 -8.90
N ASN A 255 3.17 -16.83 -7.89
CA ASN A 255 1.72 -16.93 -7.78
C ASN A 255 0.97 -15.77 -8.44
N PHE A 256 1.63 -14.93 -9.23
CA PHE A 256 0.97 -13.83 -9.93
C PHE A 256 -0.05 -14.35 -10.94
N ASN A 257 -1.32 -13.98 -10.77
CA ASN A 257 -2.40 -14.36 -11.68
C ASN A 257 -2.92 -13.14 -12.49
N PRO A 258 -2.72 -13.11 -13.82
CA PRO A 258 -3.15 -12.01 -14.67
C PRO A 258 -4.67 -11.77 -14.64
N GLN A 259 -5.47 -12.84 -14.54
CA GLN A 259 -6.94 -12.73 -14.53
C GLN A 259 -7.44 -12.13 -13.23
N GLN A 260 -6.86 -12.53 -12.09
CA GLN A 260 -7.23 -11.97 -10.81
C GLN A 260 -6.87 -10.47 -10.75
N GLU A 261 -5.73 -10.09 -11.30
CA GLU A 261 -5.31 -8.69 -11.34
C GLU A 261 -6.22 -7.85 -12.25
N ARG A 262 -6.67 -8.41 -13.37
CA ARG A 262 -7.67 -7.78 -14.25
C ARG A 262 -8.99 -7.52 -13.51
N VAL A 263 -9.51 -8.53 -12.81
CA VAL A 263 -10.75 -8.40 -12.01
C VAL A 263 -10.57 -7.38 -10.89
N ARG A 264 -9.41 -7.34 -10.23
CA ARG A 264 -9.10 -6.32 -9.21
C ARG A 264 -9.09 -4.91 -9.79
N LYS A 265 -8.46 -4.72 -10.95
CA LYS A 265 -8.43 -3.45 -11.66
C LYS A 265 -9.84 -3.01 -12.06
N GLU A 266 -10.63 -3.92 -12.61
CA GLU A 266 -12.03 -3.66 -12.96
C GLU A 266 -12.85 -3.26 -11.73
N PHE A 267 -12.70 -3.98 -10.61
CA PHE A 267 -13.36 -3.62 -9.35
C PHE A 267 -12.97 -2.22 -8.85
N ALA A 268 -11.67 -1.87 -8.93
CA ALA A 268 -11.19 -0.54 -8.54
C ALA A 268 -11.71 0.57 -9.46
N VAL A 269 -11.77 0.31 -10.77
CA VAL A 269 -12.36 1.23 -11.75
C VAL A 269 -13.85 1.42 -11.47
N ASN A 270 -14.59 0.34 -11.23
CA ASN A 270 -16.01 0.40 -10.89
C ASN A 270 -16.23 1.20 -9.59
N GLY A 271 -15.38 1.01 -8.59
CA GLY A 271 -15.42 1.78 -7.34
C GLY A 271 -15.12 3.27 -7.55
N LEU A 272 -14.22 3.60 -8.48
CA LEU A 272 -13.90 4.99 -8.82
C LEU A 272 -15.03 5.67 -9.61
N SER A 273 -15.70 4.92 -10.50
CA SER A 273 -16.82 5.44 -11.30
C SER A 273 -18.16 5.45 -10.56
N ARG A 274 -18.26 4.79 -9.40
CA ARG A 274 -19.48 4.65 -8.62
C ARG A 274 -19.98 5.99 -8.09
N THR A 275 -21.26 6.28 -8.33
CA THR A 275 -21.92 7.45 -7.78
C THR A 275 -22.42 7.21 -6.35
N LYS A 276 -22.67 8.30 -5.60
CA LYS A 276 -23.20 8.20 -4.23
C LYS A 276 -24.61 7.59 -4.18
N GLU A 277 -25.42 7.79 -5.21
CA GLU A 277 -26.79 7.27 -5.29
C GLU A 277 -26.77 5.75 -5.50
N GLU A 278 -26.00 5.27 -6.49
CA GLU A 278 -25.74 3.84 -6.69
C GLU A 278 -25.14 3.20 -5.43
N ALA A 279 -24.30 3.95 -4.70
CA ALA A 279 -23.74 3.44 -3.46
C ALA A 279 -24.78 3.13 -2.40
N ASN A 280 -25.70 4.06 -2.16
CA ASN A 280 -26.79 3.88 -1.20
C ASN A 280 -27.76 2.78 -1.65
N GLU A 281 -28.04 2.68 -2.94
CA GLU A 281 -28.91 1.64 -3.50
C GLU A 281 -28.31 0.25 -3.28
N GLU A 282 -27.04 0.03 -3.64
CA GLU A 282 -26.35 -1.23 -3.38
C GLU A 282 -26.31 -1.60 -1.89
N GLU A 283 -26.10 -0.63 -0.99
CA GLU A 283 -26.18 -0.88 0.45
C GLU A 283 -27.57 -1.35 0.87
N SER A 284 -28.62 -0.73 0.33
CA SER A 284 -30.01 -1.13 0.58
C SER A 284 -30.29 -2.55 0.05
N LEU A 285 -29.79 -2.88 -1.14
CA LEU A 285 -29.89 -4.21 -1.74
C LEU A 285 -29.12 -5.26 -0.93
N LEU A 286 -27.93 -4.94 -0.41
CA LEU A 286 -27.16 -5.85 0.44
C LEU A 286 -27.88 -6.15 1.76
N VAL A 287 -28.53 -5.16 2.37
CA VAL A 287 -29.36 -5.37 3.57
C VAL A 287 -30.55 -6.27 3.23
N GLU A 288 -31.20 -6.06 2.09
CA GLU A 288 -32.31 -6.88 1.64
C GLU A 288 -31.89 -8.32 1.33
N ILE A 289 -30.77 -8.52 0.63
CA ILE A 289 -30.18 -9.84 0.35
C ILE A 289 -29.87 -10.58 1.66
N LYS A 290 -29.23 -9.91 2.64
CA LYS A 290 -28.97 -10.51 3.95
C LYS A 290 -30.27 -10.94 4.64
N ARG A 291 -31.33 -10.12 4.54
CA ARG A 291 -32.65 -10.45 5.08
C ARG A 291 -33.28 -11.64 4.35
N ILE A 292 -33.13 -11.75 3.03
CA ILE A 292 -33.61 -12.91 2.26
C ILE A 292 -32.83 -14.17 2.62
N LEU A 293 -31.50 -14.10 2.71
CA LEU A 293 -30.66 -15.23 3.08
C LEU A 293 -30.99 -15.77 4.47
N ALA A 294 -31.12 -14.89 5.47
CA ALA A 294 -31.51 -15.27 6.83
C ALA A 294 -32.92 -15.91 6.86
N ARG A 295 -33.87 -15.41 6.08
CA ARG A 295 -35.18 -16.05 5.95
C ARG A 295 -35.09 -17.41 5.24
N SER A 296 -34.25 -17.53 4.22
CA SER A 296 -34.06 -18.78 3.48
C SER A 296 -33.39 -19.87 4.33
N SER A 297 -32.46 -19.52 5.21
CA SER A 297 -31.83 -20.48 6.11
C SER A 297 -32.83 -21.03 7.12
N VAL A 298 -33.65 -20.16 7.72
CA VAL A 298 -34.75 -20.56 8.62
C VAL A 298 -35.75 -21.44 7.89
N PHE A 299 -36.19 -21.04 6.69
CA PHE A 299 -37.11 -21.85 5.89
C PHE A 299 -36.53 -23.23 5.52
N ASN A 300 -35.23 -23.30 5.19
CA ASN A 300 -34.54 -24.57 4.92
C ASN A 300 -34.40 -25.44 6.19
N GLU A 301 -34.25 -24.83 7.37
CA GLU A 301 -34.29 -25.52 8.66
C GLU A 301 -35.68 -26.09 8.95
N GLU A 302 -36.71 -25.27 8.86
CA GLU A 302 -38.12 -25.71 9.02
C GLU A 302 -38.46 -26.84 8.05
N ARG A 303 -38.02 -26.73 6.79
CA ARG A 303 -38.19 -27.78 5.78
C ARG A 303 -37.44 -29.06 6.16
N ARG A 304 -36.21 -28.97 6.67
CA ARG A 304 -35.46 -30.13 7.18
C ARG A 304 -36.14 -30.76 8.39
N GLU A 305 -36.67 -29.97 9.31
CA GLU A 305 -37.45 -30.48 10.44
C GLU A 305 -38.72 -31.20 9.98
N LEU A 306 -39.42 -30.66 8.98
CA LEU A 306 -40.58 -31.31 8.39
C LEU A 306 -40.20 -32.64 7.74
N TYR A 307 -39.10 -32.69 6.99
CA TYR A 307 -38.58 -33.95 6.46
C TYR A 307 -38.23 -34.93 7.58
N ASN A 308 -37.53 -34.49 8.63
CA ASN A 308 -37.20 -35.35 9.77
C ASN A 308 -38.45 -35.85 10.52
N ARG A 309 -39.53 -35.05 10.59
CA ARG A 309 -40.81 -35.47 11.18
C ARG A 309 -41.60 -36.41 10.27
N LEU A 310 -41.47 -36.26 8.96
CA LEU A 310 -42.13 -37.09 7.95
C LEU A 310 -41.41 -38.42 7.73
N ASP A 311 -40.07 -38.43 7.88
CA ASP A 311 -39.20 -39.61 7.99
C ASP A 311 -39.37 -40.29 9.36
N TYR A 312 -40.62 -40.44 9.80
CA TYR A 312 -40.93 -41.35 10.90
C TYR A 312 -40.52 -42.75 10.44
N PRO A 313 -39.75 -43.52 11.23
CA PRO A 313 -39.50 -44.91 10.87
C PRO A 313 -40.87 -45.58 10.75
N HIS A 314 -41.21 -46.03 9.54
CA HIS A 314 -42.31 -46.97 9.39
C HIS A 314 -41.95 -48.14 10.30
N THR A 315 -42.73 -48.32 11.36
CA THR A 315 -42.57 -49.49 12.19
C THR A 315 -42.89 -50.68 11.28
N ASP A 316 -41.91 -51.55 11.01
CA ASP A 316 -42.10 -52.85 10.36
C ASP A 316 -43.04 -53.80 11.15
N GLN A 317 -43.63 -53.31 12.24
CA GLN A 317 -44.71 -53.95 12.98
C GLN A 317 -45.98 -53.89 12.12
N ASP A 318 -46.28 -55.01 11.45
CA ASP A 318 -47.52 -55.21 10.71
C ASP A 318 -48.72 -55.01 11.66
N ILE A 319 -49.42 -53.89 11.49
CA ILE A 319 -50.54 -53.45 12.34
C ILE A 319 -51.68 -54.49 12.35
N ASN A 320 -51.66 -55.44 11.40
CA ASN A 320 -52.58 -56.56 11.34
C ASN A 320 -52.46 -57.52 12.54
N ALA A 321 -51.31 -57.61 13.20
CA ALA A 321 -51.12 -58.44 14.40
C ALA A 321 -51.97 -57.96 15.61
N PHE A 322 -52.23 -56.65 15.71
CA PHE A 322 -53.02 -56.04 16.79
C PHE A 322 -54.50 -55.85 16.44
N LYS A 323 -54.93 -56.24 15.23
CA LYS A 323 -56.34 -56.16 14.80
C LYS A 323 -57.18 -57.39 15.17
N SER A 324 -56.55 -58.48 15.60
CA SER A 324 -57.23 -59.70 16.05
C SER A 324 -57.12 -59.87 17.57
N SER A 325 -58.17 -60.36 18.23
CA SER A 325 -58.22 -60.48 19.71
C SER A 325 -57.13 -61.40 20.29
N THR A 326 -56.53 -62.25 19.47
CA THR A 326 -55.43 -63.16 19.81
C THR A 326 -54.10 -62.44 20.09
N GLY A 327 -53.87 -61.25 19.51
CA GLY A 327 -52.63 -60.49 19.70
C GLY A 327 -52.55 -59.68 21.01
N LEU A 328 -53.67 -59.50 21.70
CA LEU A 328 -53.77 -58.75 22.96
C LEU A 328 -53.54 -59.62 24.22
N GLN A 329 -53.32 -60.92 24.04
CA GLN A 329 -53.39 -61.90 25.13
C GLN A 329 -52.01 -62.40 25.61
N THR A 330 -50.91 -61.93 25.01
CA THR A 330 -49.54 -62.40 25.28
C THR A 330 -48.68 -61.47 26.13
N ASP A 331 -49.26 -60.46 26.77
CA ASP A 331 -48.57 -59.66 27.80
C ASP A 331 -49.30 -59.80 29.14
N ARG A 332 -48.89 -60.80 29.94
CA ARG A 332 -49.15 -60.82 31.38
C ARG A 332 -48.03 -61.50 32.15
#